data_AF-W0J8K3-F1
#
_entry.id   AF-W0J8K3-F1
#
_cell.length_a   1.000
_cell.length_b   1.000
_cell.length_c   1.000
_cell.angle_alpha   90.00
_cell.angle_beta   90.00
_cell.angle_gamma   90.00
#
_symmetry.space_group_name_H-M   'P 1'
#
loop_
_entity.id
_entity.type
_entity.pdbx_description
1 polymer ?
#
loop_
_entity_poly.entity_id
_entity_poly.type
_entity_poly.pdbx_seq_one_letter_code
_entity_poly.pdbx_strand_id
1 'polypeptide(L)' 'MTLLNDLTRSGFDTRSPFTLNFDENQRGKTVYFALRWENTRGDKGPWSPITHAVVP' A
#
# COMPACT_ATOMS: atom_id res chain seq x y z
N MET A 1 -9.06 14.52 -13.46
CA MET A 1 -9.92 13.85 -12.46
C MET A 1 -9.33 12.46 -12.22
N THR A 2 -8.32 12.38 -11.37
CA THR A 2 -7.62 11.13 -11.03
C THR A 2 -8.49 10.35 -10.06
N LEU A 3 -9.29 9.44 -10.62
CA LEU A 3 -10.21 8.59 -9.88
C LEU A 3 -9.39 7.59 -9.05
N LEU A 4 -9.88 7.27 -7.84
CA LEU A 4 -9.31 6.27 -6.92
C LEU A 4 -8.92 4.92 -7.57
N ASN A 5 -9.41 4.64 -8.78
CA ASN A 5 -9.09 3.44 -9.57
C ASN A 5 -7.62 3.32 -10.01
N ASP A 6 -6.82 4.40 -9.97
CA ASP A 6 -5.38 4.34 -10.26
C ASP A 6 -4.55 3.74 -9.10
N LEU A 7 -5.12 3.64 -7.89
CA LEU A 7 -4.49 3.01 -6.74
C LEU A 7 -4.71 1.49 -6.79
N THR A 8 -4.23 0.85 -7.85
CA THR A 8 -4.31 -0.60 -8.09
C THR A 8 -3.68 -1.46 -6.98
N ARG A 9 -2.96 -0.85 -6.04
CA ARG A 9 -2.29 -1.53 -4.90
C ARG A 9 -2.71 -1.02 -3.52
N SER A 10 -3.83 -0.30 -3.40
CA SER A 10 -4.36 0.06 -2.08
C SER A 10 -5.23 -1.07 -1.52
N GLY A 11 -5.00 -1.46 -0.26
CA GLY A 11 -5.79 -2.48 0.44
C GLY A 11 -5.81 -2.25 1.95
N PHE A 12 -6.77 -2.88 2.61
CA PHE A 12 -6.83 -2.94 4.07
C PHE A 12 -6.47 -4.35 4.52
N ASP A 13 -5.53 -4.44 5.46
CA ASP A 13 -5.21 -5.70 6.08
C ASP A 13 -5.16 -5.51 7.60
N THR A 14 -5.62 -6.53 8.32
CA THR A 14 -5.58 -6.62 9.78
C THR A 14 -4.62 -7.69 10.25
N ARG A 15 -4.01 -8.46 9.33
CA ARG A 15 -3.08 -9.55 9.61
C ARG A 15 -1.68 -9.21 9.14
N SER A 16 -0.70 -9.54 9.98
CA SER A 16 0.72 -9.46 9.63
C SER A 16 1.22 -10.87 9.26
N PRO A 17 2.08 -11.03 8.24
CA PRO A 17 2.63 -9.99 7.37
C PRO A 17 1.67 -9.59 6.22
N PHE A 18 1.69 -8.32 5.84
CA PHE A 18 1.05 -7.83 4.61
C PHE A 18 1.98 -8.05 3.42
N THR A 19 1.55 -8.81 2.42
CA THR A 19 2.36 -9.16 1.25
C THR A 19 1.80 -8.54 -0.02
N LEU A 20 2.65 -7.86 -0.79
CA LEU A 20 2.34 -7.37 -2.13
C LEU A 20 2.96 -8.29 -3.17
N ASN A 21 2.15 -8.76 -4.11
CA ASN A 21 2.63 -9.54 -5.25
C ASN A 21 2.91 -8.61 -6.44
N PHE A 22 4.04 -8.85 -7.11
CA PHE A 22 4.47 -8.09 -8.29
C PHE A 22 4.78 -9.08 -9.41
N ASP A 23 4.44 -8.69 -10.64
CA ASP A 23 4.82 -9.46 -11.82
C ASP A 23 6.32 -9.30 -12.12
N GLU A 24 6.89 -10.27 -12.84
CA GLU A 24 8.31 -10.25 -13.22
C GLU A 24 8.71 -8.96 -13.96
N ASN A 25 7.80 -8.41 -14.78
CA ASN A 25 8.01 -7.16 -15.53
C ASN A 25 8.13 -5.90 -14.63
N GLN A 26 7.97 -6.05 -13.31
CA GLN A 26 8.03 -4.98 -12.32
C GLN A 26 9.29 -5.05 -11.46
N ARG A 27 10.12 -6.09 -11.63
CA ARG A 27 11.42 -6.24 -10.98
C ARG A 27 12.28 -4.98 -11.19
N GLY A 28 12.93 -4.52 -10.13
CA GLY A 28 13.77 -3.32 -10.14
C GLY A 28 13.01 -1.99 -10.06
N LYS A 29 11.67 -1.98 -10.12
CA LYS A 29 10.89 -0.75 -9.89
C LYS A 29 10.82 -0.44 -8.39
N THR A 30 10.75 0.84 -8.07
CA THR A 30 10.51 1.31 -6.70
C THR A 30 9.01 1.32 -6.40
N VAL A 31 8.60 0.60 -5.36
CA VAL A 31 7.27 0.72 -4.77
C VAL A 31 7.33 1.73 -3.63
N TYR A 32 6.40 2.68 -3.63
CA TYR A 32 6.17 3.63 -2.53
C TYR A 32 4.91 3.20 -1.79
N PHE A 33 4.95 3.24 -0.45
CA PHE A 33 3.80 2.91 0.38
C PHE A 33 3.66 3.88 1.54
N ALA A 34 2.40 4.23 1.84
CA ALA A 34 1.98 5.00 3.00
C ALA A 34 0.95 4.17 3.74
N LEU A 35 1.20 3.90 5.02
CA LEU A 35 0.34 3.08 5.85
C LEU A 35 -0.52 4.00 6.72
N ARG A 36 -1.75 3.60 7.03
CA ARG A 36 -2.53 4.23 8.11
C ARG A 36 -3.25 3.15 8.88
N TRP A 37 -3.50 3.41 10.15
CA TRP A 37 -4.39 2.58 10.94
C TRP A 37 -5.85 2.96 10.65
N GLU A 38 -6.70 1.94 10.48
CA GLU A 38 -8.15 2.12 10.41
C GLU A 38 -8.79 1.19 11.45
N ASN A 39 -9.66 1.75 12.29
CA ASN A 39 -10.32 0.97 13.34
C ASN A 39 -11.49 0.14 12.78
N THR A 40 -12.03 -0.78 13.57
CA THR A 40 -13.19 -1.60 13.17
C THR A 40 -14.48 -0.81 12.96
N ARG A 41 -14.51 0.47 13.33
CA ARG A 41 -15.63 1.42 13.14
C ARG A 41 -15.47 2.27 11.88
N GLY A 42 -14.34 2.17 11.17
CA GLY A 42 -14.01 2.96 9.98
C GLY A 42 -13.31 4.30 10.25
N ASP A 43 -12.96 4.61 11.51
CA ASP A 43 -12.17 5.81 11.82
C ASP A 43 -10.72 5.61 11.38
N LYS A 44 -10.20 6.64 10.72
CA LYS A 44 -8.86 6.64 10.11
C LYS A 44 -7.89 7.41 10.99
N GLY A 45 -6.81 6.76 11.39
CA GLY A 45 -5.66 7.38 12.05
C GLY A 45 -4.80 8.18 11.08
N PRO A 46 -3.74 8.85 11.58
CA PRO A 46 -2.80 9.57 10.74
C PRO A 46 -2.08 8.62 9.78
N TRP A 47 -1.68 9.16 8.62
CA TRP A 47 -0.79 8.46 7.71
C TRP A 47 0.62 8.37 8.30
N SER A 48 1.27 7.23 8.10
CA SER A 48 2.70 7.06 8.31
C SER A 48 3.48 7.94 7.31
N PRO A 49 4.76 8.19 7.58
CA PRO A 49 5.67 8.66 6.55
C PRO A 49 5.62 7.75 5.32
N ILE A 50 5.79 8.33 4.13
CA ILE A 50 5.93 7.57 2.89
C ILE A 50 7.29 6.87 2.94
N THR A 51 7.28 5.57 2.73
CA THR A 51 8.49 4.75 2.62
C THR A 51 8.49 4.01 1.29
N HIS A 52 9.64 3.41 0.95
CA HIS A 52 9.82 2.76 -0.34
C HIS A 52 10.66 1.49 -0.23
N ALA A 53 10.47 0.60 -1.21
CA ALA A 53 11.26 -0.61 -1.40
C ALA A 53 11.47 -0.85 -2.91
N VAL A 54 12.47 -1.65 -3.25
CA VAL A 54 12.68 -2.11 -4.63
C VAL A 54 12.04 -3.48 -4.79
N VAL A 55 11.28 -3.68 -5.87
CA VAL A 55 10.72 -4.99 -6.20
C VAL A 55 11.88 -5.95 -6.52
N PRO A 56 12.01 -7.06 -5.77
CA PRO A 56 13.16 -7.94 -5.86
C PRO A 56 13.26 -8.71 -7.18
#